data_AF-G8T7V3-F1
#
_entry.id   AF-G8T7V3-F1
#
_cell.length_a   1.000
_cell.length_b   1.000
_cell.length_c   1.000
_cell.angle_alpha   90.00
_cell.angle_beta   90.00
_cell.angle_gamma   90.00
#
_symmetry.space_group_name_H-M   'P 1'
#
loop_
_entity.id
_entity.type
_entity.pdbx_description
1 polymer ?
#
loop_
_entity_poly.entity_id
_entity_poly.type
_entity_poly.pdbx_seq_one_letter_code
_entity_poly.pdbx_strand_id
1 'polypeptide(L)' 'MTKLGEYLAQKSVNKSEVARKTGLTKARMNELTLNERSHLRAEELYLIALAIDVNPSELLDALYGELKNKKVRRV' A
#
# COMPACT_ATOMS: atom_id res chain seq x y z
N MET A 1 3.96 7.27 10.16
CA MET A 1 3.64 5.90 9.68
C MET A 1 3.03 6.08 8.30
N THR A 2 3.27 5.20 7.33
CA THR A 2 2.73 5.44 5.98
C THR A 2 1.22 5.22 5.94
N LYS A 3 0.52 5.79 4.95
CA LYS A 3 -0.91 5.53 4.71
C LYS A 3 -1.22 4.03 4.63
N LEU A 4 -0.32 3.25 4.02
CA LEU A 4 -0.42 1.79 3.97
C LEU A 4 -0.30 1.17 5.37
N GLY A 5 0.66 1.62 6.17
CA GLY A 5 0.84 1.15 7.54
C GLY A 5 -0.40 1.39 8.40
N GLU A 6 -1.01 2.58 8.28
CA GLU A 6 -2.24 2.95 8.99
C GLU A 6 -3.43 2.12 8.52
N TYR A 7 -3.59 1.96 7.21
CA TYR A 7 -4.66 1.15 6.62
C TYR A 7 -4.61 -0.31 7.11
N LEU A 8 -3.42 -0.92 7.12
CA LEU A 8 -3.23 -2.27 7.61
C LEU A 8 -3.47 -2.40 9.12
N ALA A 9 -3.10 -1.39 9.90
CA ALA A 9 -3.36 -1.36 11.35
C ALA A 9 -4.86 -1.24 11.66
N GLN A 10 -5.59 -0.40 10.92
CA GLN A 10 -7.05 -0.23 11.07
C GLN A 10 -7.81 -1.52 10.75
N LYS A 11 -7.36 -2.29 9.75
CA LYS A 11 -7.94 -3.60 9.42
C LYS A 11 -7.44 -4.75 10.30
N SER A 12 -6.66 -4.47 11.35
CA SER A 12 -6.04 -5.48 12.23
C SER A 12 -5.28 -6.58 11.48
N VAL A 13 -4.66 -6.23 10.36
CA VAL A 13 -3.96 -7.18 9.49
C VAL A 13 -2.60 -7.54 10.08
N ASN A 14 -2.28 -8.84 10.10
CA ASN A 14 -0.97 -9.31 10.51
C ASN A 14 0.08 -9.10 9.40
N LYS A 15 0.99 -8.14 9.60
CA LYS A 15 2.09 -7.82 8.67
C LYS A 15 2.98 -9.02 8.33
N SER A 16 3.22 -9.92 9.29
CA SER A 16 4.06 -11.11 9.05
C SER A 16 3.37 -12.12 8.15
N GLU A 17 2.04 -12.23 8.26
CA GLU A 17 1.24 -13.10 7.42
C GLU A 17 1.15 -12.57 5.98
N VAL A 18 0.91 -11.27 5.82
CA VAL A 18 0.89 -10.62 4.50
C VAL A 18 2.24 -10.77 3.81
N ALA A 19 3.35 -10.52 4.51
CA ALA A 19 4.69 -10.71 3.96
C ALA A 19 4.88 -12.14 3.42
N ARG A 20 4.42 -13.16 4.17
CA ARG A 20 4.49 -14.56 3.75
C ARG A 20 3.62 -14.86 2.53
N LYS A 21 2.38 -14.36 2.48
CA LYS A 21 1.44 -14.58 1.37
C LYS A 21 1.87 -13.88 0.08
N THR A 22 2.50 -12.72 0.20
CA THR A 22 2.93 -11.89 -0.93
C THR A 22 4.34 -12.20 -1.42
N GLY A 23 5.09 -13.04 -0.70
CA GLY A 23 6.50 -13.29 -0.98
C GLY A 23 7.43 -12.12 -0.63
N LEU A 24 6.91 -11.08 0.04
CA LEU A 24 7.69 -9.94 0.50
C LEU A 24 8.51 -10.31 1.74
N THR A 25 9.71 -9.72 1.85
CA THR A 25 10.50 -9.85 3.07
C THR A 25 9.89 -9.02 4.20
N LYS A 26 10.08 -9.45 5.45
CA LYS A 26 9.66 -8.67 6.63
C LYS A 26 10.28 -7.27 6.64
N ALA A 27 11.52 -7.14 6.17
CA ALA A 27 12.20 -5.85 6.03
C ALA A 27 11.47 -4.93 5.04
N ARG A 28 11.09 -5.45 3.86
CA ARG A 28 10.35 -4.69 2.85
C ARG A 28 8.96 -4.27 3.34
N MET A 29 8.25 -5.16 4.04
CA MET A 29 6.94 -4.84 4.64
C MET A 29 7.06 -3.74 5.71
N ASN A 30 8.10 -3.79 6.56
CA ASN A 30 8.36 -2.73 7.53
C ASN A 30 8.71 -1.41 6.85
N GLU A 31 9.56 -1.44 5.83
CA GLU A 31 9.90 -0.26 5.05
C GLU A 31 8.66 0.39 4.42
N LEU A 32 7.78 -0.40 3.78
CA LEU A 32 6.55 0.10 3.16
C LEU A 32 5.55 0.67 4.18
N THR A 33 5.57 0.21 5.44
CA THR A 33 4.63 0.67 6.47
C THR A 33 5.18 1.81 7.35
N LEU A 34 6.50 1.96 7.44
CA LEU A 34 7.14 2.91 8.36
C LEU A 34 7.86 4.06 7.64
N ASN A 35 8.39 3.84 6.43
CA ASN A 35 9.18 4.84 5.72
C ASN A 35 8.35 5.57 4.66
N GLU A 36 8.06 6.85 4.90
CA GLU A 36 7.28 7.71 4.00
C GLU A 36 7.96 7.98 2.65
N ARG A 37 9.28 7.77 2.56
CA ARG A 37 10.04 7.88 1.30
C ARG A 37 10.01 6.59 0.48
N SER A 38 9.50 5.50 1.05
CA SER A 38 9.42 4.24 0.32
C SER A 38 8.28 4.30 -0.68
N HIS A 39 8.58 3.96 -1.93
CA HIS A 39 7.58 3.85 -2.99
C HIS A 39 7.02 2.43 -3.02
N LEU A 40 5.71 2.33 -2.85
CA LEU A 40 4.95 1.11 -3.04
C LEU A 40 4.81 0.83 -4.54
N ARG A 41 5.37 -0.29 -5.02
CA ARG A 41 5.22 -0.69 -6.43
C ARG A 41 3.83 -1.24 -6.68
N ALA A 42 3.35 -1.12 -7.92
CA ALA A 42 2.02 -1.59 -8.31
C ALA A 42 1.84 -3.10 -8.06
N GLU A 43 2.86 -3.90 -8.35
CA GLU A 43 2.87 -5.34 -8.07
C GLU A 43 2.75 -5.64 -6.57
N GLU A 44 3.52 -4.91 -5.74
CA GLU A 44 3.48 -5.06 -4.28
C GLU A 44 2.09 -4.69 -3.74
N LEU A 45 1.50 -3.58 -4.22
CA LEU A 45 0.14 -3.16 -3.88
C LEU A 45 -0.86 -4.26 -4.22
N TYR A 46 -0.80 -4.79 -5.45
CA TYR A 46 -1.73 -5.80 -5.94
C TYR A 46 -1.66 -7.07 -5.09
N LEU A 47 -0.47 -7.59 -4.83
CA LEU A 47 -0.28 -8.77 -3.98
C LEU A 47 -0.74 -8.54 -2.54
N ILE A 48 -0.43 -7.37 -1.97
CA ILE A 48 -0.87 -7.01 -0.62
C ILE A 48 -2.39 -6.98 -0.55
N ALA A 49 -3.06 -6.36 -1.52
CA ALA A 49 -4.51 -6.30 -1.59
C ALA A 49 -5.14 -7.71 -1.62
N LEU A 50 -4.62 -8.58 -2.49
CA LEU A 50 -5.08 -9.98 -2.54
C LEU A 50 -4.82 -10.73 -1.23
N ALA A 51 -3.68 -10.50 -0.57
CA ALA A 51 -3.33 -11.16 0.68
C ALA A 51 -4.23 -10.77 1.86
N ILE A 52 -4.86 -9.59 1.80
CA ILE A 52 -5.80 -9.08 2.81
C ILE A 52 -7.26 -9.19 2.36
N ASP A 53 -7.53 -9.89 1.25
CA ASP A 53 -8.87 -10.08 0.67
C ASP A 53 -9.59 -8.75 0.36
N VAL A 54 -8.85 -7.81 -0.24
CA VAL A 54 -9.36 -6.50 -0.67
C VAL A 54 -9.11 -6.34 -2.17
N ASN A 55 -10.04 -5.67 -2.85
CA ASN A 55 -9.84 -5.34 -4.25
C ASN A 55 -8.63 -4.39 -4.42
N PRO A 56 -7.65 -4.69 -5.28
CA PRO A 56 -6.50 -3.83 -5.53
C PRO A 56 -6.86 -2.38 -5.87
N SER A 57 -7.97 -2.16 -6.60
CA SER A 57 -8.45 -0.81 -6.91
C SER A 57 -8.92 -0.05 -5.66
N GLU A 58 -9.59 -0.71 -4.73
CA GLU A 58 -10.00 -0.10 -3.45
C GLU A 58 -8.79 0.27 -2.59
N LEU A 59 -7.76 -0.60 -2.56
CA LEU A 59 -6.52 -0.28 -1.85
C LEU A 59 -5.81 0.91 -2.50
N LEU A 60 -5.78 0.97 -3.83
CA LEU A 60 -5.20 2.09 -4.56
C LEU A 60 -5.93 3.40 -4.24
N ASP A 61 -7.25 3.41 -4.28
CA ASP A 61 -8.07 4.58 -3.98
C ASP A 61 -7.96 5.01 -2.51
N ALA A 62 -7.87 4.06 -1.58
CA ALA A 62 -7.65 4.37 -0.16
C ALA A 62 -6.29 5.08 0.08
N LEU A 63 -5.26 4.73 -0.68
CA LEU A 63 -3.93 5.31 -0.53
C LEU A 63 -3.76 6.63 -1.31
N TYR A 64 -4.32 6.69 -2.52
CA TYR A 64 -4.00 7.71 -3.52
C TYR A 64 -5.22 8.39 -4.16
N GLY A 65 -6.45 8.05 -3.77
CA GLY A 65 -7.68 8.61 -4.35
C GLY A 65 -7.83 10.13 -4.18
N GLU A 66 -7.07 10.72 -3.25
CA GLU A 66 -7.02 12.18 -3.04
C GLU A 66 -6.12 12.91 -4.05
N LEU A 67 -5.31 12.19 -4.83
CA LEU A 67 -4.41 12.80 -5.80
C LEU A 67 -5.22 13.49 -6.90
N LYS A 68 -5.06 14.80 -6.99
CA LYS A 68 -5.62 15.61 -8.07
C LYS A 68 -4.50 15.97 -9.04
N ASN A 69 -4.78 15.83 -10.33
CA ASN A 69 -3.90 16.36 -11.37
C ASN A 69 -3.71 17.86 -11.15
N LYS A 70 -2.46 18.31 -11.01
CA LYS A 70 -2.15 19.73 -11.20
C LYS A 70 -2.49 20.03 -12.66
N LYS A 71 -3.58 20.76 -12.91
CA LYS A 71 -3.99 21.16 -14.26
C LYS A 71 -2.75 21.67 -15.00
N VAL A 72 -2.28 20.90 -15.98
CA VAL A 72 -1.32 21.39 -16.95
C VAL A 72 -2.04 22.51 -17.66
N ARG A 73 -1.62 23.76 -17.44
CA ARG A 73 -2.00 24.87 -18.31
C ARG A 73 -1.51 24.45 -19.70
N ARG A 74 -2.41 23.93 -20.53
CA ARG A 74 -2.19 23.85 -21.97
C ARG A 74 -2.12 25.31 -22.42
N VAL A 75 -0.89 25.77 -22.63
CA VAL A 75 -0.61 27.01 -23.36
C VAL A 75 -0.90 26.74 -24.83
#